data_AF-A0A7J3ZA70-F1
#
_entry.id   AF-A0A7J3ZA70-F1
#
_cell.length_a   1.000
_cell.length_b   1.000
_cell.length_c   1.000
_cell.angle_alpha   90.00
_cell.angle_beta   90.00
_cell.angle_gamma   90.00
#
_symmetry.space_group_name_H-M   'P 1'
#
loop_
_entity.id
_entity.type
_entity.pdbx_description
1 polymer ?
#
loop_
_entity_poly.entity_id
_entity_poly.type
_entity_poly.pdbx_seq_one_letter_code
_entity_poly.pdbx_strand_id
1 'polypeptide(L)' 'MILRGFQIAYSEPRGPIYIMIPRGVSVEYVEPRKPYPKASSEPRISRRAVEESSEMINEAERPAIITWG' A
#
# COMPACT_ATOMS: atom_id res chain seq x y z
N MET A 1 -17.64 0.92 -0.28
CA MET A 1 -16.95 0.63 1.00
C MET A 1 -15.96 -0.54 0.86
N ILE A 2 -16.41 -1.72 0.43
CA ILE A 2 -15.56 -2.91 0.26
C ILE A 2 -14.33 -2.65 -0.64
N LEU A 3 -14.52 -2.04 -1.81
CA LEU A 3 -13.42 -1.71 -2.73
C LEU A 3 -12.38 -0.75 -2.14
N ARG A 4 -12.81 0.15 -1.25
CA ARG A 4 -11.89 1.01 -0.51
C ARG A 4 -11.12 0.22 0.53
N GLY A 5 -11.76 -0.77 1.14
CA GLY A 5 -11.10 -1.75 1.98
C GLY A 5 -9.97 -2.47 1.24
N PHE A 6 -10.26 -3.02 0.06
CA PHE A 6 -9.23 -3.61 -0.81
C PHE A 6 -8.10 -2.60 -1.11
N GLN A 7 -8.42 -1.36 -1.49
CA GLN A 7 -7.37 -0.37 -1.74
C GLN A 7 -6.44 -0.14 -0.55
N ILE A 8 -6.98 -0.09 0.67
CA ILE A 8 -6.19 0.16 1.87
C ILE A 8 -5.34 -1.07 2.21
N ALA A 9 -5.94 -2.26 2.21
CA ALA A 9 -5.24 -3.50 2.57
C ALA A 9 -4.06 -3.82 1.64
N TYR A 10 -4.17 -3.43 0.37
CA TYR A 10 -3.18 -3.71 -0.67
C TYR A 10 -2.26 -2.50 -1.01
N SER A 11 -2.45 -1.34 -0.38
CA SER A 11 -1.48 -0.24 -0.48
C SER A 11 -0.32 -0.49 0.49
N GLU A 12 0.88 -0.02 0.14
CA GLU A 12 2.05 -0.22 1.00
C GLU A 12 2.10 0.80 2.17
N PRO A 13 2.45 0.35 3.39
CA PRO A 13 2.69 -1.04 3.77
C PRO A 13 1.39 -1.85 3.85
N ARG A 14 1.40 -3.06 3.26
CA ARG A 14 0.21 -3.93 3.26
C ARG A 14 -0.19 -4.35 4.67
N GLY A 15 -1.48 -4.58 4.87
CA GLY A 15 -1.97 -5.01 6.17
C GLY A 15 -3.44 -5.41 6.21
N PRO A 16 -3.86 -6.11 7.28
CA PRO A 16 -5.25 -6.49 7.47
C PRO A 16 -6.11 -5.26 7.78
N ILE A 17 -7.39 -5.35 7.40
CA ILE A 17 -8.40 -4.34 7.73
C ILE A 17 -9.62 -4.99 8.36
N TYR A 18 -10.34 -4.21 9.15
CA TYR A 18 -11.63 -4.60 9.70
C TYR A 18 -12.73 -3.74 9.07
N ILE A 19 -13.80 -4.39 8.61
CA ILE A 19 -14.99 -3.72 8.10
C ILE A 19 -16.19 -4.24 8.89
N MET A 20 -16.89 -3.33 9.56
CA MET A 20 -18.17 -3.61 10.19
C MET A 20 -19.30 -3.24 9.24
N ILE A 21 -20.17 -4.20 8.93
CA ILE A 21 -21.37 -4.00 8.11
C ILE A 21 -22.59 -4.17 9.02
N PRO A 22 -23.40 -3.11 9.25
CA PRO A 22 -24.64 -3.24 10.03
C PRO A 22 -25.63 -4.20 9.38
N ARG A 23 -26.36 -4.99 10.18
CA ARG A 23 -27.35 -5.97 9.66
C ARG A 23 -28.36 -5.33 8.70
N GLY A 24 -28.90 -4.16 9.02
CA GLY A 24 -29.90 -3.48 8.18
C GLY A 24 -29.39 -3.16 6.77
N VAL A 25 -28.09 -2.88 6.64
CA VAL A 25 -27.44 -2.59 5.34
C VAL A 25 -27.17 -3.86 4.55
N SER A 26 -26.96 -5.01 5.23
CA SER A 26 -26.66 -6.28 4.55
C SER A 26 -27.84 -6.88 3.78
N VAL A 27 -29.07 -6.45 4.09
CA VAL A 27 -30.31 -6.97 3.50
C VAL A 27 -30.99 -5.97 2.55
N GLU A 28 -30.40 -4.79 2.40
CA GLU A 28 -30.96 -3.72 1.57
C GLU A 28 -30.65 -3.97 0.09
N TYR A 29 -31.65 -3.78 -0.78
CA TYR A 29 -31.45 -3.87 -2.22
C TYR A 29 -30.66 -2.65 -2.70
N VAL A 30 -29.54 -2.89 -3.37
CA VAL A 30 -28.70 -1.84 -3.93
C VAL A 30 -28.61 -2.03 -5.44
N GLU A 31 -28.92 -0.98 -6.18
CA GLU A 31 -28.78 -0.95 -7.64
C GLU A 31 -27.28 -1.06 -8.01
N PRO A 32 -26.88 -2.06 -8.82
CA PRO A 32 -25.47 -2.31 -9.09
C PRO A 32 -24.87 -1.19 -9.94
N ARG A 33 -24.08 -0.33 -9.31
CA ARG A 33 -23.22 0.64 -10.00
C ARG A 33 -21.94 -0.04 -10.44
N LYS A 34 -21.49 0.20 -11.69
CA LYS A 34 -20.13 -0.18 -12.12
C LYS A 34 -19.11 0.55 -11.24
N PRO A 35 -18.37 -0.16 -10.38
CA PRO A 35 -17.38 0.50 -9.57
C PRO A 35 -16.11 0.72 -10.39
N TYR A 36 -15.49 1.90 -10.26
CA TYR A 36 -14.13 2.12 -10.72
C TYR A 36 -13.18 1.92 -9.53
N PRO A 37 -12.44 0.80 -9.46
CA PRO A 37 -11.45 0.61 -8.41
C PRO A 37 -10.32 1.62 -8.62
N LYS A 38 -10.05 2.44 -7.60
CA LYS A 38 -8.78 3.19 -7.53
C LYS A 38 -7.64 2.19 -7.34
N ALA A 39 -6.49 2.50 -7.95
CA ALA A 39 -5.26 1.72 -7.78
C ALA A 39 -4.74 1.77 -6.33
N SER A 40 -3.99 0.74 -5.93
CA SER A 40 -3.19 0.76 -4.70
C SER A 40 -2.08 1.80 -4.79
N SER A 41 -1.67 2.34 -3.64
CA SER A 41 -0.58 3.31 -3.56
C SER A 41 0.71 2.61 -3.13
N GLU A 42 1.79 2.87 -3.86
CA GLU A 42 3.15 2.49 -3.48
C GLU A 42 3.97 3.77 -3.23
N PRO A 43 4.64 3.91 -2.08
CA PRO A 43 5.52 5.04 -1.84
C PRO A 43 6.69 4.97 -2.82
N ARG A 44 6.96 6.08 -3.50
CA ARG A 44 8.17 6.24 -4.31
C ARG A 44 9.24 6.94 -3.51
N ILE A 45 10.43 6.36 -3.48
CA ILE A 45 11.60 7.04 -2.97
C ILE A 45 11.98 8.20 -3.90
N SER A 46 12.43 9.32 -3.33
CA SER A 46 12.89 10.44 -4.13
C SER A 46 14.21 10.09 -4.83
N ARG A 47 14.45 10.63 -6.03
CA ARG A 47 15.70 10.45 -6.76
C ARG A 47 16.91 10.88 -5.93
N ARG A 48 16.79 12.01 -5.21
CA ARG A 48 17.82 12.54 -4.32
C ARG A 48 18.22 11.55 -3.23
N ALA A 49 17.24 10.93 -2.56
CA ALA A 49 17.53 9.94 -1.52
C ALA A 49 18.23 8.68 -2.07
N VAL A 50 17.95 8.30 -3.32
CA VAL A 50 18.66 7.20 -4.01
C VAL A 50 20.10 7.59 -4.30
N GLU A 51 20.33 8.81 -4.80
CA GLU A 51 21.67 9.32 -5.11
C GLU A 51 22.52 9.43 -3.82
N GLU A 52 21.99 10.03 -2.75
CA GLU A 52 22.65 10.13 -1.44
C GLU A 52 23.01 8.73 -0.88
N SER A 53 22.08 7.77 -0.95
CA SER A 53 22.36 6.40 -0.49
C SER A 53 23.45 5.73 -1.33
N SER A 54 23.49 5.99 -2.63
CA SER A 54 24.52 5.43 -3.53
C SER A 54 25.90 6.00 -3.24
N GLU A 55 26.01 7.30 -2.93
CA GLU A 55 27.28 7.93 -2.54
C GLU A 55 27.81 7.30 -1.25
N MET A 56 26.97 7.18 -0.22
CA MET A 56 27.33 6.57 1.07
C MET A 56 27.83 5.12 0.92
N ILE A 57 27.22 4.33 0.03
CA ILE A 57 27.64 2.94 -0.23
C ILE A 57 29.03 2.91 -0.90
N ASN A 58 29.30 3.82 -1.83
CA ASN A 58 30.58 3.87 -2.55
C ASN A 58 31.74 4.35 -1.66
N GLU A 59 31.47 5.20 -0.68
CA GLU A 59 32.47 5.70 0.28
C GLU A 59 32.77 4.71 1.40
N ALA A 60 31.91 3.72 1.63
CA ALA A 60 32.10 2.73 2.68
C ALA A 60 33.25 1.76 2.35
N GLU A 61 34.17 1.57 3.29
CA GLU A 61 35.28 0.61 3.12
C GLU A 61 34.81 -0.86 3.08
N ARG A 62 33.71 -1.17 3.79
CA ARG A 62 33.16 -2.52 3.94
C ARG A 62 31.62 -2.50 4.04
N PRO A 63 30.90 -2.18 2.95
CA PRO A 63 29.44 -2.14 2.98
C PRO A 63 28.84 -3.54 3.14
N ALA A 64 27.71 -3.63 3.86
CA ALA A 64 26.90 -4.84 3.99
C ALA A 64 25.43 -4.51 3.73
N ILE A 65 24.76 -5.35 2.94
CA ILE A 65 23.32 -5.22 2.66
C ILE A 65 22.58 -6.22 3.52
N ILE A 66 21.69 -5.74 4.39
CA ILE A 66 20.79 -6.57 5.18
C ILE A 66 19.44 -6.58 4.47
N THR A 67 18.97 -7.77 4.11
CA THR A 67 17.63 -7.96 3.54
C THR A 67 16.81 -8.86 4.45
N TRP A 68 15.50 -8.64 4.45
CA TRP A 68 14.51 -9.58 5.00
C TRP A 68 13.97 -10.41 3.83
N GLY A 69 14.06 -11.73 3.94
CA GLY A 69 13.51 -12.69 2.99
C GLY A 69 12.05 -13.01 3.27
#